data_AF-A0A2G5BIK8-F1
#
_entry.id   AF-A0A2G5BIK8-F1
#
_cell.length_a   1.000
_cell.length_b   1.000
_cell.length_c   1.000
_cell.angle_alpha   90.00
_cell.angle_beta   90.00
_cell.angle_gamma   90.00
#
_symmetry.space_group_name_H-M   'P 1'
#
loop_
_entity.id
_entity.type
_entity.pdbx_description
1 polymer ?
#
loop_
_entity_poly.entity_id
_entity_poly.type
_entity_poly.pdbx_seq_one_letter_code
_entity_poly.pdbx_strand_id
1 'polypeptide(L)' 'GENLTVMRRYTDFELLREVLCERYRTFSKRIPTLPPKKAFGKFEDRFLKKRENGLQFFLAYVMLHPVIGCSAVIRQWL' A
#
# COMPACT_ATOMS: atom_id res chain seq x y z
N GLY A 1 13.85 -17.58 7.60
CA GLY A 1 12.81 -16.53 7.59
C GLY A 1 12.66 -16.09 6.17
N GLU A 2 11.57 -16.48 5.52
CA GLU A 2 11.43 -16.30 4.07
C GLU A 2 11.07 -14.86 3.74
N ASN A 3 11.79 -14.25 2.81
CA ASN A 3 11.49 -12.90 2.34
C ASN A 3 10.25 -12.96 1.45
N LEU A 4 9.09 -12.57 1.98
CA LEU A 4 7.86 -12.48 1.21
C LEU A 4 7.99 -11.36 0.17
N THR A 5 8.19 -11.74 -1.10
CA THR A 5 8.31 -10.78 -2.20
C THR A 5 6.98 -10.70 -2.93
N VAL A 6 6.23 -9.62 -2.68
CA VAL A 6 4.91 -9.38 -3.31
C VAL A 6 5.07 -8.37 -4.44
N MET A 7 4.97 -8.86 -5.68
CA MET A 7 5.00 -8.01 -6.88
C MET A 7 3.58 -7.62 -7.28
N ARG A 8 3.20 -6.37 -7.03
CA ARG A 8 1.88 -5.82 -7.35
C ARG A 8 2.01 -4.50 -8.11
N ARG A 9 1.06 -4.24 -9.00
CA ARG A 9 1.01 -2.97 -9.74
C ARG A 9 0.54 -1.86 -8.80
N TYR A 10 0.95 -0.62 -9.08
CA TYR A 10 0.49 0.54 -8.31
C TYR A 10 -1.05 0.61 -8.19
N THR A 11 -1.78 0.23 -9.24
CA THR A 11 -3.25 0.18 -9.24
C THR A 11 -3.83 -0.83 -8.24
N ASP A 12 -3.10 -1.93 -7.96
CA ASP A 12 -3.53 -2.92 -6.96
C ASP A 12 -3.42 -2.35 -5.55
N PHE A 13 -2.45 -1.46 -5.30
CA PHE A 13 -2.36 -0.71 -4.05
C PHE A 13 -3.48 0.33 -3.93
N GLU A 14 -3.84 1.02 -5.02
CA GLU A 14 -4.97 1.96 -5.04
C GLU A 14 -6.26 1.25 -4.61
N LEU A 15 -6.55 0.11 -5.21
CA LEU A 15 -7.72 -0.71 -4.88
C LEU A 15 -7.67 -1.21 -3.43
N LEU A 16 -6.51 -1.71 -2.98
CA LEU A 16 -6.35 -2.15 -1.59
C LEU A 16 -6.68 -1.02 -0.61
N ARG A 17 -6.13 0.18 -0.85
CA ARG A 17 -6.39 1.34 0.03
C ARG A 17 -7.87 1.70 0.05
N GLU A 18 -8.56 1.66 -1.08
CA GLU A 18 -10.00 1.92 -1.17
C GLU A 18 -10.80 0.93 -0.33
N VAL A 19 -10.56 -0.37 -0.51
CA VAL A 19 -11.20 -1.45 0.26
C VAL A 19 -10.94 -1.28 1.76
N LEU A 20 -9.71 -0.96 2.16
CA LEU A 20 -9.36 -0.75 3.55
C LEU A 20 -10.07 0.47 4.14
N CYS A 21 -10.12 1.60 3.41
CA CYS A 21 -10.85 2.79 3.86
C CYS A 21 -12.35 2.54 4.00
N GLU A 22 -12.94 1.76 3.09
CA GLU A 22 -14.37 1.43 3.13
C GLU A 22 -14.70 0.47 4.28
N ARG A 23 -13.89 -0.59 4.46
CA ARG A 23 -14.11 -1.61 5.48
C ARG A 23 -13.73 -1.16 6.89
N TYR A 24 -12.76 -0.26 7.01
CA TYR A 24 -12.23 0.25 8.27
C TYR A 24 -12.43 1.77 8.39
N ARG A 25 -13.67 2.25 8.21
CA ARG A 25 -14.01 3.70 8.20
C ARG A 25 -13.44 4.47 9.39
N THR A 26 -13.48 3.89 10.59
CA THR A 26 -12.93 4.47 11.83
C THR A 26 -11.42 4.74 11.72
N PHE A 27 -10.69 3.92 10.97
CA PHE A 27 -9.25 4.03 10.78
C PHE A 27 -8.85 4.66 9.44
N SER A 28 -9.81 4.95 8.56
CA SER A 28 -9.57 5.49 7.20
C SER A 28 -8.64 6.71 7.17
N LYS A 29 -8.77 7.62 8.13
CA LYS A 29 -7.90 8.82 8.26
C LYS A 29 -6.46 8.49 8.64
N ARG A 30 -6.21 7.33 9.24
CA ARG A 30 -4.88 6.86 9.67
C ARG A 30 -4.21 5.99 8.61
N ILE A 31 -4.97 5.45 7.65
CA ILE A 31 -4.41 4.67 6.53
C ILE A 31 -3.56 5.61 5.65
N PRO A 32 -2.27 5.32 5.44
CA PRO A 32 -1.39 6.19 4.67
C PRO A 32 -1.91 6.44 3.26
N THR A 33 -1.61 7.63 2.72
CA THR A 33 -1.86 7.94 1.32
C THR A 33 -0.81 7.27 0.44
N LEU A 34 -1.21 6.91 -0.78
CA LEU A 34 -0.28 6.37 -1.77
C LEU A 34 0.49 7.52 -2.44
N PRO A 35 1.72 7.27 -2.89
CA PRO A 35 2.48 8.23 -3.68
C PRO A 35 1.70 8.61 -4.95
N PRO A 36 1.80 9.85 -5.45
CA PRO A 36 0.95 10.34 -6.54
C PRO A 36 1.07 9.54 -7.85
N LYS A 37 -0.07 9.44 -8.55
CA LYS A 37 -0.19 8.74 -9.83
C LYS A 37 0.51 9.47 -10.99
N LYS A 38 0.50 10.80 -10.98
CA LYS A 38 1.09 11.65 -12.03
C LYS A 38 2.48 12.15 -11.63
N ALA A 39 3.49 11.73 -12.37
CA ALA A 39 4.73 12.47 -12.53
C ALA A 39 4.68 13.15 -13.90
N PHE A 40 4.82 14.48 -13.94
CA PHE A 40 5.56 15.07 -15.04
C PHE A 40 6.98 14.50 -14.92
N GLY A 41 7.49 13.79 -15.95
CA GLY A 41 8.75 13.05 -15.86
C GLY A 41 8.60 11.57 -15.44
N LYS A 42 7.68 10.83 -16.08
CA LYS A 42 7.32 9.41 -15.83
C LYS A 42 8.47 8.38 -15.81
N PHE A 43 9.72 8.79 -16.09
CA PHE A 43 10.90 7.93 -16.23
C PHE A 43 12.11 8.43 -15.43
N GLU A 44 11.96 9.39 -14.52
CA GLU A 44 13.04 9.66 -13.57
C GLU A 44 13.13 8.50 -12.55
N ASP A 45 14.27 7.81 -12.48
CA ASP A 45 14.53 6.75 -11.49
C ASP A 45 14.21 7.17 -10.05
N ARG A 46 14.36 8.47 -9.77
CA ARG A 46 13.99 9.09 -8.49
C ARG A 46 12.51 8.96 -8.18
N PHE A 47 11.64 9.07 -9.18
CA PHE A 47 10.20 8.90 -9.03
C PHE A 47 9.84 7.44 -8.75
N LEU A 48 10.39 6.51 -9.51
CA LEU A 48 10.14 5.08 -9.32
C LEU A 48 10.61 4.62 -7.93
N LYS A 49 11.81 5.02 -7.50
CA LYS A 49 12.32 4.69 -6.17
C LYS A 49 11.50 5.32 -5.04
N LYS A 50 11.08 6.58 -5.19
CA LYS A 50 10.20 7.24 -4.21
C LYS A 50 8.84 6.56 -4.12
N ARG A 51 8.30 6.13 -5.27
CA ARG A 51 7.05 5.37 -5.33
C ARG A 51 7.21 4.01 -4.66
N GLU A 52 8.25 3.26 -4.98
CA GLU A 52 8.56 1.97 -4.37
C GLU A 52 8.63 2.08 -2.84
N ASN A 53 9.44 3.00 -2.32
CA ASN A 53 9.56 3.23 -0.88
C ASN A 53 8.22 3.59 -0.23
N GLY A 54 7.41 4.42 -0.90
CA GLY A 54 6.07 4.79 -0.42
C GLY A 54 5.09 3.60 -0.38
N LEU A 55 5.15 2.72 -1.38
CA LEU A 55 4.34 1.50 -1.42
C LEU A 55 4.78 0.49 -0.37
N GLN A 56 6.08 0.31 -0.18
CA GLN A 56 6.64 -0.53 0.89
C GLN A 56 6.22 -0.02 2.27
N PHE A 57 6.32 1.29 2.50
CA PHE A 57 5.88 1.91 3.75
C PHE A 57 4.37 1.71 3.99
N PHE A 58 3.55 1.94 2.96
CA PHE A 58 2.10 1.71 3.04
C PHE A 58 1.80 0.26 3.46
N LEU A 59 2.42 -0.71 2.80
CA LEU A 59 2.19 -2.12 3.09
C LEU A 59 2.65 -2.49 4.50
N ALA A 60 3.84 -2.07 4.90
CA ALA A 60 4.36 -2.29 6.25
C ALA A 60 3.43 -1.70 7.32
N TYR A 61 2.96 -0.46 7.14
CA TYR A 61 2.02 0.18 8.07
C TYR A 61 0.73 -0.64 8.25
N VAL A 62 0.17 -1.10 7.13
CA VAL A 62 -1.09 -1.85 7.12
C VAL A 62 -0.90 -3.24 7.75
N MET A 63 0.21 -3.92 7.47
CA MET A 63 0.54 -5.23 8.06
C MET A 63 0.81 -5.16 9.56
N LEU A 64 1.42 -4.06 10.04
CA LEU A 64 1.72 -3.86 11.46
C LEU A 64 0.51 -3.38 12.28
N HIS A 65 -0.58 -2.96 11.64
CA HIS A 65 -1.78 -2.53 12.34
C HIS A 65 -2.50 -3.74 12.96
N PRO A 66 -2.78 -3.75 14.29
CA PRO A 66 -3.23 -4.95 15.00
C PRO A 66 -4.56 -5.52 14.47
N VAL A 67 -5.46 -4.65 14.00
CA VAL A 67 -6.76 -5.06 13.45
C VAL A 67 -6.71 -5.34 11.95
N ILE A 68 -5.91 -4.58 11.20
CA ILE A 68 -5.97 -4.60 9.72
C ILE A 68 -5.01 -5.65 9.18
N GLY A 69 -3.79 -5.76 9.75
CA GLY A 69 -2.79 -6.74 9.32
C GLY A 69 -3.27 -8.18 9.48
N CYS A 70 -4.05 -8.46 10.52
CA CYS A 70 -4.67 -9.77 10.75
C CYS A 70 -6.00 -9.98 10.01
N SER A 71 -6.37 -9.10 9.07
CA SER A 71 -7.61 -9.23 8.32
C SER A 71 -7.49 -10.21 7.16
N ALA A 72 -8.64 -10.78 6.74
CA ALA A 72 -8.70 -11.60 5.54
C ALA A 72 -8.32 -10.80 4.28
N VAL A 73 -8.59 -9.49 4.25
CA VAL A 73 -8.24 -8.61 3.12
C VAL A 73 -6.74 -8.59 2.90
N ILE A 74 -5.95 -8.41 3.97
CA ILE A 74 -4.48 -8.41 3.87
C ILE A 74 -3.94 -9.79 3.55
N ARG A 75 -4.45 -10.84 4.22
CA ARG A 75 -4.03 -12.22 3.92
C ARG A 75 -4.28 -12.65 2.47
N GLN A 76 -5.35 -12.16 1.84
CA GLN A 76 -5.67 -12.48 0.43
C GLN A 76 -4.90 -11.62 -0.57
N TRP A 77 -4.45 -10.43 -0.14
CA TRP A 77 -3.74 -9.50 -1.01
C TRP A 77 -2.26 -9.85 -1.16
N LEU A 78 -1.64 -10.32 -0.07
CA LEU A 78 -0.29 -10.88 -0.03
C LEU A 78 -0.19 -12.12 -0.92
#